data_AF-A0A7Y4TXK0-F1
#
_entry.id   AF-A0A7Y4TXK0-F1
#
_cell.length_a   1.000
_cell.length_b   1.000
_cell.length_c   1.000
_cell.angle_alpha   90.00
_cell.angle_beta   90.00
_cell.angle_gamma   90.00
#
_symmetry.space_group_name_H-M   'P 1'
#
loop_
_entity.id
_entity.type
_entity.pdbx_description
1 polymer ?
#
loop_
_entity_poly.entity_id
_entity_poly.type
_entity_poly.pdbx_seq_one_letter_code
_entity_poly.pdbx_strand_id
1 'polypeptide(L)'
;MKLALTAVLLFCITASHCQVTADNTNDNTSFDQATFSHSFKSKKLTTFTAGEIKIGEPQRWKLNGNKLWTGGLILLSGAAKGFNETLEFNWHGFAAVFPKASPQWFWPQKSFTNKYKDNDPEKGAKFPLSTSALVFLTDQYHLNNFIQRSAITAALVIKIGEKKKPFKHYVFDALYHTAAYQAGFCGVYYYFKSRVPK
;
A
#
# COMPACT_ATOMS: atom_id res chain seq x y z
N MET A 1 -25.93 9.53 -1.53
CA MET A 1 -24.60 8.94 -1.81
C MET A 1 -23.40 9.79 -1.35
N LYS A 2 -23.57 11.04 -0.87
CA LYS A 2 -22.44 11.89 -0.44
C LYS A 2 -21.89 11.56 0.97
N LEU A 3 -22.67 10.92 1.84
CA LEU A 3 -22.30 10.64 3.24
C LEU A 3 -21.43 9.39 3.45
N ALA A 4 -21.46 8.41 2.55
CA ALA A 4 -20.64 7.19 2.70
C ALA A 4 -19.19 7.38 2.22
N LEU A 5 -18.94 8.39 1.38
CA LEU A 5 -17.60 8.69 0.85
C LEU A 5 -16.73 9.39 1.90
N THR A 6 -17.33 10.18 2.79
CA THR A 6 -16.62 10.91 3.85
C THR A 6 -16.07 9.99 4.94
N ALA A 7 -16.77 8.91 5.31
CA ALA A 7 -16.30 7.98 6.35
C ALA A 7 -15.08 7.15 5.91
N VAL A 8 -15.01 6.76 4.63
CA VAL A 8 -13.86 6.01 4.09
C VAL A 8 -12.64 6.92 3.87
N LEU A 9 -12.86 8.18 3.48
CA LEU A 9 -11.76 9.16 3.39
C LEU A 9 -11.19 9.49 4.78
N LEU A 10 -12.03 9.61 5.81
CA LEU A 10 -11.59 9.96 7.16
C LEU A 10 -10.74 8.87 7.82
N PHE A 11 -10.96 7.59 7.48
CA PHE A 11 -10.16 6.47 8.00
C PHE A 11 -8.78 6.35 7.31
N CYS A 12 -8.62 6.89 6.10
CA CYS A 12 -7.33 6.90 5.39
C CYS A 12 -6.45 8.11 5.74
N ILE A 13 -7.02 9.19 6.28
CA ILE A 13 -6.29 10.44 6.57
C ILE A 13 -5.57 10.40 7.93
N THR A 14 -5.98 9.54 8.87
CA THR A 14 -5.31 9.44 10.19
C THR A 14 -3.97 8.70 10.18
N ALA A 15 -3.51 8.18 9.03
CA ALA A 15 -2.21 7.51 8.89
C ALA A 15 -1.13 8.35 8.17
N SER A 16 -1.47 9.58 7.76
CA SER A 16 -0.60 10.43 6.93
C SER A 16 -0.45 11.82 7.54
N HIS A 17 0.23 11.92 8.68
CA HIS A 17 0.86 13.19 9.08
C HIS A 17 2.11 13.38 8.23
N CYS A 18 1.92 13.88 7.00
CA CYS A 18 2.97 14.53 6.24
C CYS A 18 2.59 16.00 6.15
N GLN A 19 3.41 16.85 6.75
CA GLN A 19 3.26 18.30 6.76
C GLN A 19 3.31 18.82 5.33
N VAL A 20 2.20 19.36 4.85
CA VAL A 20 2.19 20.24 3.68
C VAL A 20 2.37 21.65 4.22
N THR A 21 3.60 22.17 4.11
CA THR A 21 3.87 23.60 4.18
C THR A 21 3.18 24.28 3.00
N ALA A 22 2.25 25.18 3.31
CA ALA A 22 1.58 26.02 2.33
C ALA A 22 2.57 27.08 1.84
N ASP A 23 3.02 26.95 0.60
CA ASP A 23 3.71 28.03 -0.10
C ASP A 23 2.64 28.95 -0.71
N ASN A 24 2.78 30.24 -0.41
CA ASN A 24 1.76 31.25 -0.64
C ASN A 24 2.17 32.09 -1.86
N THR A 25 1.83 31.63 -3.06
CA THR A 25 2.05 32.39 -4.30
C THR A 25 0.74 32.96 -4.82
N ASN A 26 0.59 34.27 -4.60
CA ASN A 26 -0.41 35.13 -5.24
C ASN A 26 0.00 35.36 -6.71
N ASP A 27 -0.54 34.58 -7.63
CA ASP A 27 -0.50 34.90 -9.06
C ASP A 27 -1.90 35.29 -9.55
N ASN A 28 -2.12 36.60 -9.60
CA ASN A 28 -3.22 37.23 -10.32
C ASN A 28 -3.02 37.01 -11.82
N THR A 29 -3.62 35.96 -12.37
CA THR A 29 -3.72 35.75 -13.81
C THR A 29 -5.14 36.06 -14.27
N SER A 30 -5.23 37.03 -15.17
CA SER A 30 -6.42 37.50 -15.85
C SER A 30 -7.07 36.37 -16.65
N PHE A 31 -8.35 36.09 -16.36
CA PHE A 31 -9.18 35.12 -17.06
C PHE A 31 -9.72 35.74 -18.36
N ASP A 32 -9.14 35.35 -19.49
CA ASP A 32 -9.72 35.63 -20.81
C ASP A 32 -10.96 34.75 -21.04
N GLN A 33 -12.10 35.40 -21.28
CA GLN A 33 -13.34 34.73 -21.68
C GLN A 33 -13.22 34.21 -23.11
N ALA A 34 -12.86 32.93 -23.26
CA ALA A 34 -13.03 32.22 -24.51
C ALA A 34 -14.52 31.91 -24.74
N THR A 35 -15.14 32.62 -25.68
CA THR A 35 -16.49 32.35 -26.17
C THR A 35 -16.48 31.11 -27.08
N PHE A 36 -16.96 29.99 -26.55
CA PHE A 36 -17.05 28.73 -27.30
C PHE A 36 -18.40 28.63 -28.04
N SER A 37 -18.42 28.87 -29.35
CA SER A 37 -19.62 28.64 -30.18
C SER A 37 -19.61 27.21 -30.76
N HIS A 38 -20.23 26.28 -30.03
CA HIS A 38 -20.46 24.93 -30.55
C HIS A 38 -21.72 24.93 -31.45
N SER A 39 -21.50 24.95 -32.77
CA SER A 39 -22.54 24.62 -33.75
C SER A 39 -22.92 23.14 -33.63
N PHE A 40 -23.97 22.84 -32.87
CA PHE A 40 -24.55 21.51 -32.77
C PHE A 40 -25.30 21.18 -34.06
N LYS A 41 -24.67 20.40 -34.95
CA LYS A 41 -25.38 19.70 -36.02
C LYS A 41 -26.36 18.72 -35.38
N SER A 42 -27.65 19.06 -35.44
CA SER A 42 -28.77 18.19 -35.09
C SER A 42 -28.66 16.89 -35.90
N LYS A 43 -28.16 15.82 -35.25
CA LYS A 43 -28.23 14.48 -35.82
C LYS A 43 -29.68 14.02 -35.71
N LYS A 44 -30.25 13.66 -36.86
CA LYS A 44 -31.57 13.07 -37.03
C LYS A 44 -31.79 11.99 -35.97
N LEU A 45 -32.83 12.15 -35.16
CA LEU A 45 -33.24 11.21 -34.12
C LEU A 45 -33.63 9.90 -34.81
N THR A 46 -32.72 8.92 -34.82
CA THR A 46 -33.04 7.56 -35.22
C THR A 46 -33.97 6.98 -34.17
N THR A 47 -35.22 6.76 -34.57
CA THR A 47 -36.24 6.06 -33.80
C THR A 47 -35.71 4.66 -33.46
N PHE A 48 -35.21 4.48 -32.24
CA PHE A 48 -34.85 3.16 -31.73
C PHE A 48 -36.13 2.35 -31.63
N THR A 49 -36.28 1.35 -32.49
CA THR A 49 -37.30 0.32 -32.32
C THR A 49 -37.07 -0.35 -30.97
N ALA A 50 -38.15 -0.57 -30.22
CA ALA A 50 -38.16 -1.18 -28.90
C ALA A 50 -37.81 -2.68 -28.95
N GLY A 51 -36.64 -3.02 -29.50
CA GLY A 51 -36.02 -4.31 -29.33
C GLY A 51 -35.53 -4.43 -27.89
N GLU A 52 -36.02 -5.44 -27.18
CA GLU A 52 -35.67 -5.82 -25.81
C GLU A 52 -34.36 -5.24 -25.27
N ILE A 53 -34.46 -4.19 -24.43
CA ILE A 53 -33.33 -3.77 -23.59
C ILE A 53 -33.11 -4.87 -22.55
N LYS A 54 -32.22 -5.81 -22.85
CA LYS A 54 -31.76 -6.80 -21.87
C LYS A 54 -30.91 -6.08 -20.83
N ILE A 55 -31.54 -5.67 -19.73
CA ILE A 55 -30.84 -5.19 -18.54
C ILE A 55 -30.07 -6.40 -17.98
N GLY A 56 -28.78 -6.49 -18.30
CA GLY A 56 -27.92 -7.55 -17.78
C GLY A 56 -27.95 -7.57 -16.25
N GLU A 57 -27.98 -8.76 -15.65
CA GLU A 57 -28.06 -8.88 -14.20
C GLU A 57 -26.94 -8.10 -13.50
N PRO A 58 -27.23 -7.45 -12.37
CA PRO A 58 -26.22 -6.71 -11.63
C PRO A 58 -25.10 -7.67 -11.17
N GLN A 59 -23.88 -7.45 -11.68
CA GLN A 59 -22.75 -8.30 -11.34
C GLN A 59 -22.48 -8.23 -9.82
N ARG A 60 -22.65 -9.37 -9.13
CA ARG A 60 -22.34 -9.50 -7.70
C ARG A 60 -20.84 -9.48 -7.46
N TRP A 61 -20.41 -8.89 -6.34
CA TRP A 61 -19.02 -8.99 -5.91
C TRP A 61 -18.72 -10.44 -5.51
N LYS A 62 -17.67 -11.03 -6.10
CA LYS A 62 -17.23 -12.40 -5.82
C LYS A 62 -15.72 -12.44 -5.68
N LEU A 63 -15.21 -13.34 -4.85
CA LEU A 63 -13.79 -13.69 -4.83
C LEU A 63 -13.45 -14.48 -6.09
N ASN A 64 -12.40 -14.06 -6.78
CA ASN A 64 -11.85 -14.71 -7.97
C ASN A 64 -10.35 -14.95 -7.76
N GLY A 65 -9.70 -15.62 -8.72
CA GLY A 65 -8.25 -15.89 -8.65
C GLY A 65 -7.42 -14.62 -8.42
N ASN A 66 -7.70 -13.54 -9.16
CA ASN A 66 -6.98 -12.27 -8.99
C ASN A 66 -7.10 -11.71 -7.56
N LYS A 67 -8.30 -11.72 -6.98
CA LYS A 67 -8.53 -11.27 -5.59
C LYS A 67 -7.84 -12.15 -4.56
N LEU A 68 -7.75 -13.46 -4.80
CA LEU A 68 -6.97 -14.35 -3.94
C LEU A 68 -5.50 -13.99 -3.99
N TRP A 69 -4.94 -13.80 -5.20
CA TRP A 69 -3.56 -13.39 -5.38
C TRP A 69 -3.25 -12.01 -4.77
N THR A 70 -4.05 -11.00 -5.08
CA THR A 70 -3.84 -9.64 -4.55
C THR A 70 -4.07 -9.60 -3.04
N GLY A 71 -5.05 -10.35 -2.52
CA GLY A 71 -5.26 -10.49 -1.07
C GLY A 71 -4.07 -11.15 -0.37
N GLY A 72 -3.53 -12.23 -0.94
CA GLY A 72 -2.34 -12.91 -0.42
C GLY A 72 -1.10 -12.01 -0.41
N LEU A 73 -0.88 -11.25 -1.48
CA LEU A 73 0.20 -10.25 -1.55
C LEU A 73 0.04 -9.14 -0.49
N ILE A 74 -1.18 -8.64 -0.29
CA ILE A 74 -1.44 -7.61 0.71
C ILE A 74 -1.32 -8.16 2.14
N LEU A 75 -1.71 -9.41 2.37
CA LEU A 75 -1.48 -10.11 3.63
C LEU A 75 0.03 -10.26 3.91
N LEU A 76 0.81 -10.68 2.91
CA LEU A 76 2.28 -10.77 3.00
C LEU A 76 2.90 -9.39 3.31
N SER A 77 2.39 -8.34 2.68
CA SER A 77 2.83 -6.97 2.94
C SER A 77 2.59 -6.56 4.40
N GLY A 78 1.39 -6.83 4.92
CA GLY A 78 1.05 -6.59 6.33
C GLY A 78 1.97 -7.38 7.27
N ALA A 79 2.21 -8.65 6.98
CA ALA A 79 3.10 -9.51 7.77
C ALA A 79 4.54 -8.98 7.79
N ALA A 80 5.09 -8.56 6.64
CA ALA A 80 6.42 -7.96 6.56
C ALA A 80 6.53 -6.67 7.39
N LYS A 81 5.50 -5.80 7.33
CA LYS A 81 5.47 -4.59 8.17
C LYS A 81 5.35 -4.92 9.66
N GLY A 82 4.50 -5.87 10.03
CA GLY A 82 4.35 -6.33 11.42
C GLY A 82 5.64 -6.93 11.96
N PHE A 83 6.41 -7.62 11.12
CA PHE A 83 7.72 -8.14 11.49
C PHE A 83 8.73 -7.01 11.72
N ASN A 84 8.76 -5.96 10.88
CA ASN A 84 9.61 -4.78 11.13
C ASN A 84 9.29 -4.08 12.44
N GLU A 85 8.01 -3.80 12.70
CA GLU A 85 7.57 -3.17 13.96
C GLU A 85 7.89 -4.07 15.18
N THR A 86 7.86 -5.39 15.00
CA THR A 86 8.30 -6.32 16.04
C THR A 86 9.79 -6.15 16.33
N LEU A 87 10.62 -6.15 15.30
CA LEU A 87 12.07 -6.05 15.47
C LEU A 87 12.48 -4.70 16.06
N GLU A 88 11.75 -3.63 15.75
CA GLU A 88 12.01 -2.27 16.25
C GLU A 88 11.53 -2.07 17.69
N PHE A 89 10.29 -2.46 18.01
CA PHE A 89 9.63 -2.14 19.29
C PHE A 89 9.51 -3.30 20.26
N ASN A 90 9.59 -4.55 19.78
CA ASN A 90 9.39 -5.77 20.58
C ASN A 90 10.54 -6.77 20.41
N TRP A 91 11.77 -6.26 20.23
CA TRP A 91 12.97 -7.07 20.03
C TRP A 91 13.13 -8.19 21.06
N HIS A 92 12.91 -7.90 22.35
CA HIS A 92 13.04 -8.91 23.41
C HIS A 92 12.04 -10.07 23.27
N GLY A 93 10.82 -9.79 22.78
CA GLY A 93 9.85 -10.84 22.49
C GLY A 93 10.29 -11.73 21.31
N PHE A 94 10.89 -11.14 20.27
CA PHE A 94 11.49 -11.91 19.17
C PHE A 94 12.70 -12.74 19.64
N ALA A 95 13.63 -12.14 20.39
CA ALA A 95 14.82 -12.80 20.89
C ALA A 95 14.50 -13.93 21.88
N ALA A 96 13.39 -13.83 22.64
CA ALA A 96 12.91 -14.91 23.49
C ALA A 96 12.45 -16.14 22.69
N VAL A 97 11.83 -15.93 21.51
CA VAL A 97 11.43 -17.02 20.61
C VAL A 97 12.62 -17.58 19.85
N PHE A 98 13.54 -16.72 19.43
CA PHE A 98 14.71 -17.07 18.62
C PHE A 98 16.01 -16.63 19.31
N PRO A 99 16.43 -17.30 20.40
CA PRO A 99 17.60 -16.88 21.19
C PRO A 99 18.92 -16.98 20.42
N LYS A 100 18.95 -17.74 19.32
CA LYS A 100 20.11 -17.89 18.42
C LYS A 100 20.10 -16.91 17.25
N ALA A 101 19.08 -16.06 17.12
CA ALA A 101 19.01 -15.07 16.05
C ALA A 101 20.08 -14.00 16.24
N SER A 102 20.84 -13.70 15.18
CA SER A 102 21.89 -12.69 15.23
C SER A 102 21.29 -11.29 15.36
N PRO A 103 21.59 -10.53 16.43
CA PRO A 103 21.16 -9.14 16.54
C PRO A 103 21.73 -8.28 15.41
N GLN A 104 22.89 -8.66 14.84
CA GLN A 104 23.50 -7.93 13.73
C GLN A 104 22.67 -8.03 12.45
N TRP A 105 21.83 -9.04 12.26
CA TRP A 105 20.96 -9.16 11.09
C TRP A 105 19.53 -8.68 11.36
N PHE A 106 18.99 -9.02 12.53
CA PHE A 106 17.58 -8.83 12.84
C PHE A 106 17.24 -7.57 13.63
N TRP A 107 18.16 -7.00 14.41
CA TRP A 107 17.84 -5.88 15.29
C TRP A 107 18.17 -4.54 14.62
N PRO A 108 17.19 -3.70 14.22
CA PRO A 108 17.43 -2.50 13.42
C PRO A 108 18.45 -1.53 14.02
N GLN A 109 18.45 -1.42 15.35
CA GLN A 109 19.35 -0.59 16.15
C GLN A 109 20.83 -0.99 15.96
N LYS A 110 21.09 -2.23 15.56
CA LYS A 110 22.44 -2.74 15.28
C LYS A 110 22.68 -3.03 13.79
N SER A 111 21.67 -3.56 13.10
CA SER A 111 21.80 -4.07 11.74
C SER A 111 21.88 -2.98 10.68
N PHE A 112 21.46 -1.74 10.98
CA PHE A 112 21.49 -0.64 10.02
C PHE A 112 22.90 -0.33 9.48
N THR A 113 23.96 -0.70 10.20
CA THR A 113 25.35 -0.50 9.80
C THR A 113 25.84 -1.54 8.79
N ASN A 114 25.13 -2.66 8.61
CA ASN A 114 25.53 -3.73 7.69
C ASN A 114 25.69 -3.28 6.23
N LYS A 115 25.07 -2.16 5.86
CA LYS A 115 25.20 -1.55 4.54
C LYS A 115 26.56 -0.89 4.29
N TYR A 116 27.38 -0.70 5.32
CA TYR A 116 28.69 -0.07 5.24
C TYR A 116 29.84 -1.08 5.40
N LYS A 117 31.02 -0.76 4.86
CA LYS A 117 32.23 -1.58 5.03
C LYS A 117 32.60 -1.66 6.50
N ASP A 118 32.93 -2.86 6.97
CA ASP A 118 33.26 -3.13 8.38
C ASP A 118 32.23 -2.62 9.41
N ASN A 119 30.98 -2.41 8.98
CA ASN A 119 29.91 -1.77 9.77
C ASN A 119 30.21 -0.31 10.17
N ASP A 120 31.05 0.38 9.41
CA ASP A 120 31.49 1.75 9.66
C ASP A 120 31.01 2.70 8.55
N PRO A 121 30.09 3.64 8.86
CA PRO A 121 29.57 4.62 7.90
C PRO A 121 30.65 5.45 7.20
N GLU A 122 31.78 5.73 7.87
CA GLU A 122 32.86 6.55 7.32
C GLU A 122 33.63 5.82 6.21
N LYS A 123 33.62 4.48 6.21
CA LYS A 123 34.26 3.65 5.18
C LYS A 123 33.40 3.47 3.92
N GLY A 124 32.20 4.03 3.90
CA GLY A 124 31.29 3.99 2.76
C GLY A 124 30.61 2.64 2.53
N ALA A 125 30.01 2.47 1.36
CA ALA A 125 29.17 1.32 1.02
C ALA A 125 29.93 -0.02 1.04
N LYS A 126 29.35 -1.05 1.67
CA LYS A 126 29.89 -2.41 1.77
C LYS A 126 30.11 -3.05 0.40
N PHE A 127 29.14 -2.88 -0.51
CA PHE A 127 29.19 -3.32 -1.90
C PHE A 127 28.39 -2.32 -2.76
N PRO A 128 28.49 -2.35 -4.11
CA PRO A 128 27.80 -1.40 -4.95
C PRO A 128 26.30 -1.33 -4.64
N LEU A 129 25.79 -0.11 -4.41
CA LEU A 129 24.39 0.18 -4.09
C LEU A 129 23.89 -0.39 -2.74
N SER A 130 24.75 -0.89 -1.84
CA SER A 130 24.35 -1.41 -0.53
C SER A 130 23.73 -0.34 0.37
N THR A 131 24.01 0.94 0.14
CA THR A 131 23.41 2.08 0.86
C THR A 131 22.19 2.67 0.14
N SER A 132 21.81 2.13 -1.01
CA SER A 132 20.72 2.63 -1.86
C SER A 132 19.83 1.50 -2.41
N ALA A 133 19.93 1.15 -3.69
CA ALA A 133 18.99 0.24 -4.36
C ALA A 133 19.08 -1.21 -3.86
N LEU A 134 20.25 -1.65 -3.40
CA LEU A 134 20.50 -3.00 -2.90
C LEU A 134 20.58 -3.06 -1.36
N VAL A 135 20.09 -2.03 -0.67
CA VAL A 135 20.05 -1.99 0.81
C VAL A 135 19.20 -3.14 1.40
N PHE A 136 18.23 -3.67 0.66
CA PHE A 136 17.42 -4.80 1.12
C PHE A 136 18.22 -6.10 1.32
N LEU A 137 19.47 -6.17 0.82
CA LEU A 137 20.37 -7.31 1.01
C LEU A 137 21.23 -7.20 2.28
N THR A 138 21.15 -6.09 3.02
CA THR A 138 22.10 -5.80 4.12
C THR A 138 21.57 -6.23 5.48
N ASP A 139 20.26 -6.23 5.68
CA ASP A 139 19.65 -6.60 6.94
C ASP A 139 18.16 -6.91 6.77
N GLN A 140 17.57 -7.51 7.81
CA GLN A 140 16.18 -7.93 7.80
C GLN A 140 15.20 -6.76 7.68
N TYR A 141 15.52 -5.60 8.27
CA TYR A 141 14.62 -4.45 8.29
C TYR A 141 14.39 -3.91 6.87
N HIS A 142 15.48 -3.71 6.13
CA HIS A 142 15.40 -3.27 4.73
C HIS A 142 14.81 -4.35 3.81
N LEU A 143 15.13 -5.63 4.05
CA LEU A 143 14.53 -6.75 3.32
C LEU A 143 12.99 -6.76 3.44
N ASN A 144 12.46 -6.64 4.65
CA ASN A 144 11.02 -6.61 4.89
C ASN A 144 10.36 -5.37 4.28
N ASN A 145 11.01 -4.20 4.33
CA ASN A 145 10.50 -2.99 3.68
C ASN A 145 10.43 -3.16 2.15
N PHE A 146 11.42 -3.83 1.56
CA PHE A 146 11.39 -4.21 0.15
C PHE A 146 10.25 -5.19 -0.15
N ILE A 147 10.09 -6.25 0.63
CA ILE A 147 8.99 -7.22 0.47
C ILE A 147 7.62 -6.52 0.59
N GLN A 148 7.45 -5.67 1.60
CA GLN A 148 6.21 -4.91 1.83
C GLN A 148 5.83 -4.09 0.61
N ARG A 149 6.77 -3.28 0.10
CA ARG A 149 6.55 -2.38 -1.05
C ARG A 149 6.36 -3.17 -2.34
N SER A 150 7.19 -4.17 -2.60
CA SER A 150 7.09 -5.02 -3.78
C SER A 150 5.77 -5.78 -3.83
N ALA A 151 5.28 -6.29 -2.70
CA ALA A 151 4.01 -6.98 -2.63
C ALA A 151 2.81 -6.05 -2.89
N ILE A 152 2.81 -4.83 -2.33
CA ILE A 152 1.78 -3.81 -2.63
C ILE A 152 1.80 -3.42 -4.11
N THR A 153 2.99 -3.15 -4.64
CA THR A 153 3.16 -2.78 -6.06
C THR A 153 2.67 -3.89 -6.98
N ALA A 154 3.03 -5.15 -6.71
CA ALA A 154 2.56 -6.30 -7.49
C ALA A 154 1.03 -6.44 -7.43
N ALA A 155 0.44 -6.28 -6.24
CA ALA A 155 -1.01 -6.31 -6.08
C ALA A 155 -1.69 -5.18 -6.87
N LEU A 156 -1.12 -3.97 -6.84
CA LEU A 156 -1.63 -2.81 -7.59
C LEU A 156 -1.56 -3.04 -9.12
N VAL A 157 -0.43 -3.55 -9.63
CA VAL A 157 -0.25 -3.85 -11.06
C VAL A 157 -1.31 -4.86 -11.54
N ILE A 158 -1.57 -5.92 -10.78
CA ILE A 158 -2.62 -6.89 -11.09
C ILE A 158 -4.00 -6.23 -11.13
N LYS A 159 -4.29 -5.32 -10.17
CA LYS A 159 -5.57 -4.60 -10.09
C LYS A 159 -5.79 -3.62 -11.22
N ILE A 160 -4.75 -2.93 -11.68
CA ILE A 160 -4.82 -2.01 -12.83
C ILE A 160 -5.19 -2.76 -14.11
N GLY A 161 -4.74 -4.01 -14.25
CA GLY A 161 -5.11 -4.87 -15.39
C GLY A 161 -6.56 -5.35 -15.41
N GLU A 162 -7.36 -5.08 -14.37
CA GLU A 162 -8.76 -5.50 -14.33
C GLU A 162 -9.71 -4.54 -15.08
N LYS A 163 -10.77 -5.09 -15.68
CA LYS A 163 -11.82 -4.30 -16.33
C LYS A 163 -12.50 -3.36 -15.32
N LYS A 164 -13.04 -2.23 -15.83
CA LYS A 164 -13.83 -1.28 -15.04
C LYS A 164 -14.99 -1.99 -14.34
N LYS A 165 -15.18 -1.66 -13.06
CA LYS A 165 -16.22 -2.23 -12.19
C LYS A 165 -17.12 -1.13 -11.65
N PRO A 166 -18.35 -1.45 -11.20
CA PRO A 166 -19.18 -0.48 -10.50
C PRO A 166 -18.54 -0.05 -9.18
N PHE A 167 -18.75 1.21 -8.77
CA PHE A 167 -18.08 1.82 -7.61
C PHE A 167 -18.14 0.98 -6.32
N LYS A 168 -19.29 0.34 -6.04
CA LYS A 168 -19.49 -0.51 -4.86
C LYS A 168 -18.46 -1.65 -4.77
N HIS A 169 -17.99 -2.18 -5.90
CA HIS A 169 -16.98 -3.25 -5.91
C HIS A 169 -15.62 -2.74 -5.43
N TYR A 170 -15.24 -1.50 -5.71
CA TYR A 170 -14.01 -0.92 -5.20
C TYR A 170 -14.04 -0.72 -3.69
N VAL A 171 -15.21 -0.38 -3.12
CA VAL A 171 -15.39 -0.31 -1.66
C VAL A 171 -15.18 -1.68 -1.02
N PHE A 172 -15.81 -2.74 -1.56
CA PHE A 172 -15.60 -4.10 -1.07
C PHE A 172 -14.16 -4.58 -1.26
N ASP A 173 -13.53 -4.25 -2.39
CA ASP A 173 -12.12 -4.55 -2.61
C ASP A 173 -11.24 -3.83 -1.57
N ALA A 174 -11.50 -2.56 -1.27
CA ALA A 174 -10.75 -1.82 -0.25
C ALA A 174 -10.87 -2.49 1.13
N LEU A 175 -12.10 -2.79 1.56
CA LEU A 175 -12.35 -3.50 2.83
C LEU A 175 -11.64 -4.85 2.90
N TYR A 176 -11.71 -5.63 1.82
CA TYR A 176 -11.05 -6.93 1.73
C TYR A 176 -9.52 -6.82 1.86
N HIS A 177 -8.89 -5.89 1.13
CA HIS A 177 -7.43 -5.72 1.20
C HIS A 177 -7.00 -5.11 2.54
N THR A 178 -7.77 -4.19 3.13
CA THR A 178 -7.51 -3.69 4.49
C THR A 178 -7.57 -4.83 5.51
N ALA A 179 -8.59 -5.68 5.45
CA ALA A 179 -8.70 -6.84 6.34
C ALA A 179 -7.52 -7.82 6.14
N ALA A 180 -7.13 -8.10 4.90
CA ALA A 180 -5.98 -8.95 4.59
C ALA A 180 -4.66 -8.38 5.15
N TYR A 181 -4.43 -7.08 4.96
CA TYR A 181 -3.25 -6.39 5.49
C TYR A 181 -3.21 -6.46 7.01
N GLN A 182 -4.32 -6.13 7.67
CA GLN A 182 -4.40 -6.15 9.13
C GLN A 182 -4.26 -7.56 9.68
N ALA A 183 -4.81 -8.57 9.03
CA ALA A 183 -4.62 -9.96 9.42
C ALA A 183 -3.14 -10.36 9.40
N GLY A 184 -2.42 -10.03 8.31
CA GLY A 184 -0.97 -10.28 8.21
C GLY A 184 -0.17 -9.53 9.28
N PHE A 185 -0.44 -8.23 9.44
CA PHE A 185 0.24 -7.39 10.43
C PHE A 185 0.02 -7.91 11.85
N CYS A 186 -1.25 -8.06 12.26
CA CYS A 186 -1.62 -8.47 13.61
C CYS A 186 -1.11 -9.89 13.92
N GLY A 187 -1.19 -10.80 12.95
CA GLY A 187 -0.74 -12.18 13.11
C GLY A 187 0.74 -12.29 13.48
N VAL A 188 1.58 -11.41 12.92
CA VAL A 188 3.02 -11.36 13.26
C VAL A 188 3.26 -10.51 14.51
N TYR A 189 2.79 -9.27 14.52
CA TYR A 189 3.14 -8.29 15.54
C TYR A 189 2.70 -8.71 16.95
N TYR A 190 1.43 -9.12 17.13
CA TYR A 190 0.91 -9.49 18.45
C TYR A 190 1.45 -10.84 18.94
N TYR A 191 1.82 -11.74 18.02
CA TYR A 191 2.47 -12.99 18.38
C TYR A 191 3.78 -12.74 19.14
N PHE A 192 4.64 -11.83 18.67
CA PHE A 192 5.89 -11.53 19.37
C PHE A 192 5.71 -10.58 20.55
N LYS A 193 4.83 -9.58 20.44
CA LYS A 193 4.52 -8.66 21.54
C LYS A 193 4.05 -9.41 22.81
N SER A 194 3.25 -10.46 22.65
CA SER A 194 2.78 -11.28 23.79
C SER A 194 3.88 -12.09 24.48
N ARG A 195 5.10 -12.16 23.92
CA ARG A 195 6.23 -12.93 24.45
C ARG A 195 7.37 -12.08 25.00
N VAL A 196 7.16 -10.77 25.09
CA VAL A 196 8.11 -9.88 25.78
C VAL A 196 8.19 -10.33 27.24
N PRO A 197 9.38 -10.70 27.76
CA PRO A 197 9.55 -11.05 29.17
C PRO A 197 9.07 -9.91 30.07
N LYS A 198 8.33 -10.25 31.12
CA LYS A 198 7.87 -9.30 32.13
C LYS A 198 8.95 -8.99 33.14
#